data_AF-A0A170SYX5-F1
#
_entry.id   AF-A0A170SYX5-F1
#
_cell.length_a   1.000
_cell.length_b   1.000
_cell.length_c   1.000
_cell.angle_alpha   90.00
_cell.angle_beta   90.00
_cell.angle_gamma   90.00
#
_symmetry.space_group_name_H-M   'P 1'
#
loop_
_entity.id
_entity.type
_entity.pdbx_description
1 polymer ?
#
loop_
_entity_poly.entity_id
_entity_poly.type
_entity_poly.pdbx_seq_one_letter_code
_entity_poly.pdbx_strand_id
1 'polypeptide(L)'
;MFNLGTSDVIGAGIVGVTLSLVMMLILFISKIIKKEYLDIGEPLRISSIVLVVSLALIAHTELIYFISIIIIATSITKLEFLLNLVAILRGGEGASKYFDTLQKIPYASSQEIQEKEIRKREELQDESKIDRGSIQIKHVEKIPPYVIEELAIRELERKYNSIAKREVKIGKYVVDAIMPLDDKTDAIVEIKIKPLPPEFILKTIKHLEAARKLYERIYKRNSVILLGIVGATPEYIRNLKQIIDQKTTSKIPLKIEAVSINTELSGQ
;
A
#
# COMPACT_ATOMS: atom_id res chain seq x y z
N MET A 1 -12.06 -34.82 -31.27
CA MET A 1 -12.80 -35.17 -30.03
C MET A 1 -12.16 -36.41 -29.45
N PHE A 2 -11.37 -36.27 -28.38
CA PHE A 2 -10.83 -37.42 -27.66
C PHE A 2 -11.93 -37.94 -26.74
N ASN A 3 -12.42 -39.15 -27.03
CA ASN A 3 -13.40 -39.84 -26.21
C ASN A 3 -12.64 -40.49 -25.03
N LEU A 4 -12.24 -39.67 -24.06
CA LEU A 4 -11.72 -40.19 -22.79
C LEU A 4 -12.85 -40.94 -22.11
N GLY A 5 -12.62 -42.22 -21.79
CA GLY A 5 -13.60 -43.01 -21.06
C GLY A 5 -13.90 -42.33 -19.72
N THR A 6 -15.16 -42.37 -19.29
CA THR A 6 -15.59 -41.79 -18.01
C THR A 6 -14.79 -42.33 -16.81
N SER A 7 -14.20 -43.53 -16.94
CA SER A 7 -13.25 -44.12 -15.99
C SER A 7 -11.96 -43.32 -15.80
N ASP A 8 -11.45 -42.72 -16.88
CA ASP A 8 -10.13 -42.08 -16.89
C ASP A 8 -10.19 -40.70 -16.23
N VAL A 9 -11.31 -40.00 -16.38
CA VAL A 9 -11.56 -38.67 -15.78
C VAL A 9 -11.74 -38.78 -14.27
N ILE A 10 -12.53 -39.76 -13.82
CA ILE A 10 -12.73 -40.01 -12.39
C ILE A 10 -11.41 -40.48 -11.74
N GLY A 11 -10.65 -41.34 -12.42
CA GLY A 11 -9.33 -41.79 -11.98
C GLY A 11 -8.35 -40.62 -11.78
N ALA A 12 -8.28 -39.69 -12.73
CA ALA A 12 -7.46 -38.48 -12.62
C ALA A 12 -7.88 -37.60 -11.42
N GLY A 13 -9.19 -37.48 -11.18
CA GLY A 13 -9.74 -36.77 -10.04
C GLY A 13 -9.33 -37.41 -8.69
N ILE A 14 -9.44 -38.74 -8.57
CA ILE A 14 -9.03 -39.46 -7.35
C ILE A 14 -7.53 -39.26 -7.07
N VAL A 15 -6.68 -39.40 -8.09
CA VAL A 15 -5.23 -39.16 -7.96
C VAL A 15 -4.96 -37.72 -7.47
N GLY A 16 -5.64 -36.73 -8.05
CA GLY A 16 -5.50 -35.33 -7.63
C GLY A 16 -5.93 -35.07 -6.18
N VAL A 17 -7.04 -35.68 -5.73
CA VAL A 17 -7.46 -35.62 -4.32
C VAL A 17 -6.40 -36.22 -3.41
N THR A 18 -5.91 -37.43 -3.72
CA THR A 18 -4.88 -38.10 -2.89
C THR A 18 -3.59 -37.26 -2.81
N LEU A 19 -3.15 -36.67 -3.93
CA LEU A 19 -1.97 -35.82 -3.98
C LEU A 19 -2.13 -34.55 -3.13
N SER A 20 -3.30 -33.89 -3.21
CA SER A 20 -3.59 -32.68 -2.43
C SER A 20 -3.58 -32.95 -0.92
N LEU A 21 -4.15 -34.09 -0.48
CA LEU A 21 -4.17 -34.52 0.92
C LEU A 21 -2.76 -34.87 1.42
N VAL A 22 -1.96 -35.57 0.61
CA VAL A 22 -0.57 -35.88 0.94
C VAL A 22 0.25 -34.59 1.07
N MET A 23 0.11 -33.64 0.16
CA MET A 23 0.77 -32.33 0.29
C MET A 23 0.34 -31.60 1.56
N MET A 24 -0.97 -31.57 1.88
CA MET A 24 -1.48 -30.91 3.07
C MET A 24 -0.93 -31.55 4.36
N LEU A 25 -0.84 -32.89 4.39
CA LEU A 25 -0.25 -33.63 5.50
C LEU A 25 1.25 -33.33 5.64
N ILE A 26 2.01 -33.29 4.54
CA ILE A 26 3.44 -32.94 4.56
C ILE A 26 3.65 -31.51 5.08
N LEU A 27 2.83 -30.55 4.64
CA LEU A 27 2.89 -29.16 5.11
C LEU A 27 2.57 -29.08 6.61
N PHE A 28 1.57 -29.83 7.07
CA PHE A 28 1.18 -29.89 8.48
C PHE A 28 2.27 -30.51 9.36
N ILE A 29 2.84 -31.65 8.95
CA ILE A 29 3.95 -32.31 9.64
C ILE A 29 5.19 -31.38 9.66
N SER A 30 5.50 -30.72 8.54
CA SER A 30 6.63 -29.80 8.45
C SER A 30 6.49 -28.61 9.40
N LYS A 31 5.26 -28.09 9.56
CA LYS A 31 4.95 -27.03 10.54
C LYS A 31 5.17 -27.49 11.98
N ILE A 32 4.71 -28.71 12.32
CA ILE A 32 4.85 -29.26 13.67
C ILE A 32 6.32 -29.54 14.01
N ILE A 33 7.07 -30.14 13.09
CA ILE A 33 8.46 -30.55 13.34
C ILE A 33 9.40 -29.36 13.41
N LYS A 34 9.30 -28.40 12.48
CA LYS A 34 10.31 -27.34 12.37
C LYS A 34 10.10 -26.18 13.34
N LYS A 35 8.93 -26.03 13.98
CA LYS A 35 8.58 -24.89 14.86
C LYS A 35 8.83 -23.49 14.26
N GLU A 36 9.18 -23.42 12.98
CA GLU A 36 9.37 -22.19 12.22
C GLU A 36 8.06 -21.74 11.61
N TYR A 37 7.90 -20.42 11.50
CA TYR A 37 6.88 -19.76 10.69
C TYR A 37 7.19 -19.99 9.20
N LEU A 38 7.03 -21.22 8.73
CA LEU A 38 6.97 -21.48 7.30
C LEU A 38 5.77 -20.71 6.75
N ASP A 39 5.99 -19.91 5.71
CA ASP A 39 4.93 -19.25 4.99
C ASP A 39 4.10 -20.31 4.24
N ILE A 40 3.01 -20.76 4.88
CA ILE A 40 2.15 -21.84 4.37
C ILE A 40 1.13 -21.29 3.36
N GLY A 41 1.05 -19.96 3.19
CA GLY A 41 -0.01 -19.33 2.40
C GLY A 41 -0.04 -19.78 0.95
N GLU A 42 1.11 -19.70 0.27
CA GLU A 42 1.25 -20.11 -1.13
C GLU A 42 1.04 -21.61 -1.38
N PRO A 43 1.72 -22.53 -0.66
CA PRO A 43 1.54 -23.96 -0.91
C PRO A 43 0.14 -24.46 -0.51
N LEU A 44 -0.51 -23.86 0.48
CA LEU A 44 -1.89 -24.18 0.84
C LEU A 44 -2.88 -23.72 -0.24
N ARG A 45 -2.64 -22.55 -0.86
CA ARG A 45 -3.46 -22.02 -1.96
C ARG A 45 -3.33 -22.89 -3.22
N ILE A 46 -2.13 -23.41 -3.50
CA ILE A 46 -1.92 -24.35 -4.60
C ILE A 46 -2.65 -25.67 -4.30
N SER A 47 -2.53 -26.20 -3.08
CA SER A 47 -3.22 -27.43 -2.67
C SER A 47 -4.76 -27.29 -2.77
N SER A 48 -5.32 -26.14 -2.37
CA SER A 48 -6.76 -25.92 -2.46
C SER A 48 -7.26 -25.83 -3.91
N ILE A 49 -6.50 -25.21 -4.82
CA ILE A 49 -6.82 -25.20 -6.26
C ILE A 49 -6.80 -26.63 -6.83
N VAL A 50 -5.76 -27.42 -6.52
CA VAL A 50 -5.66 -28.82 -6.97
C VAL A 50 -6.83 -29.65 -6.44
N LEU A 51 -7.23 -29.46 -5.19
CA LEU A 51 -8.38 -30.13 -4.59
C LEU A 51 -9.69 -29.77 -5.32
N VAL A 52 -9.95 -28.49 -5.58
CA VAL A 52 -11.17 -28.03 -6.27
C VAL A 52 -11.24 -28.57 -7.70
N VAL A 53 -10.12 -28.59 -8.43
CA VAL A 53 -10.04 -29.19 -9.78
C VAL A 53 -10.34 -30.69 -9.72
N SER A 54 -9.76 -31.38 -8.74
CA SER A 54 -9.93 -32.83 -8.57
C SER A 54 -11.38 -33.21 -8.23
N LEU A 55 -12.02 -32.45 -7.34
CA LEU A 55 -13.44 -32.63 -7.01
C LEU A 55 -14.35 -32.34 -8.21
N ALA A 56 -14.02 -31.34 -9.02
CA ALA A 56 -14.76 -31.05 -10.24
C ALA A 56 -14.69 -32.21 -11.25
N LEU A 57 -13.50 -32.81 -11.41
CA LEU A 57 -13.29 -33.97 -12.27
C LEU A 57 -14.09 -35.20 -11.80
N ILE A 58 -14.14 -35.45 -10.48
CA ILE A 58 -14.93 -36.54 -9.91
C ILE A 58 -16.43 -36.32 -10.11
N ALA A 59 -16.91 -35.08 -9.95
CA ALA A 59 -18.33 -34.79 -10.01
C ALA A 59 -18.93 -34.86 -11.42
N HIS A 60 -18.09 -34.82 -12.47
CA HIS A 60 -18.46 -35.05 -13.87
C HIS A 60 -19.74 -34.30 -14.30
N THR A 61 -19.90 -33.05 -13.86
CA THR A 61 -21.10 -32.24 -14.10
C THR A 61 -20.68 -30.86 -14.60
N GLU A 62 -21.28 -30.40 -15.70
CA GLU A 62 -20.96 -29.12 -16.35
C GLU A 62 -21.06 -27.91 -15.40
N LEU A 63 -22.10 -27.90 -14.56
CA LEU A 63 -22.33 -26.85 -13.56
C LEU A 63 -21.20 -26.79 -12.52
N ILE A 64 -20.64 -27.94 -12.15
CA ILE A 64 -19.56 -28.01 -11.15
C ILE A 64 -18.24 -27.54 -11.76
N TYR A 65 -17.96 -27.84 -13.04
CA TYR A 65 -16.81 -27.26 -13.73
C TYR A 65 -16.88 -25.74 -13.81
N PHE A 66 -18.07 -25.19 -14.10
CA PHE A 66 -18.30 -23.75 -14.13
C PHE A 66 -18.06 -23.09 -12.77
N ILE A 67 -18.61 -23.65 -11.69
CA ILE A 67 -18.40 -23.16 -10.33
C ILE A 67 -16.93 -23.22 -9.94
N SER A 68 -16.22 -24.31 -10.28
CA SER A 68 -14.80 -24.45 -9.98
C SER A 68 -13.94 -23.41 -10.68
N ILE A 69 -14.26 -23.01 -11.92
CA ILE A 69 -13.58 -21.92 -12.61
C ILE A 69 -13.74 -20.60 -11.84
N ILE A 70 -14.94 -20.31 -11.33
CA ILE A 70 -15.19 -19.09 -10.53
C ILE A 70 -14.42 -19.14 -9.22
N ILE A 71 -14.40 -20.28 -8.53
CA ILE A 71 -13.64 -20.45 -7.28
C ILE A 71 -12.14 -20.27 -7.51
N ILE A 72 -11.59 -20.83 -8.59
CA ILE A 72 -10.17 -20.68 -8.94
C ILE A 72 -9.88 -19.23 -9.33
N ALA A 73 -10.73 -18.61 -10.14
CA ALA A 73 -10.59 -17.22 -10.54
C ALA A 73 -10.60 -16.29 -9.32
N THR A 74 -11.57 -16.45 -8.41
CA THR A 74 -11.64 -15.67 -7.15
C THR A 74 -10.47 -15.98 -6.21
N SER A 75 -9.99 -17.22 -6.19
CA SER A 75 -8.82 -17.61 -5.39
C SER A 75 -7.52 -17.04 -5.92
N ILE A 76 -7.35 -16.90 -7.24
CA ILE A 76 -6.15 -16.30 -7.86
C ILE A 76 -6.23 -14.77 -7.84
N THR A 77 -7.44 -14.22 -7.94
CA THR A 77 -7.64 -12.78 -8.00
C THR A 77 -7.33 -12.16 -6.63
N LYS A 78 -6.23 -11.43 -6.57
CA LYS A 78 -5.94 -10.57 -5.41
C LYS A 78 -7.07 -9.56 -5.26
N LEU A 79 -7.52 -9.31 -4.03
CA LEU A 79 -8.55 -8.31 -3.74
C LEU A 79 -8.18 -6.95 -4.37
N GLU A 80 -6.90 -6.60 -4.37
CA GLU A 80 -6.35 -5.41 -5.03
C GLU A 80 -6.56 -5.40 -6.55
N PHE A 81 -6.43 -6.53 -7.23
CA PHE A 81 -6.73 -6.61 -8.66
C PHE A 81 -8.22 -6.40 -8.93
N LEU A 82 -9.08 -6.94 -8.06
CA LEU A 82 -10.52 -6.76 -8.15
C LEU A 82 -10.93 -5.30 -7.90
N LEU A 83 -10.31 -4.65 -6.91
CA LEU A 83 -10.48 -3.21 -6.64
C LEU A 83 -9.95 -2.35 -7.80
N ASN A 84 -8.82 -2.72 -8.41
CA ASN A 84 -8.24 -2.04 -9.56
C ASN A 84 -9.10 -2.22 -10.82
N LEU A 85 -9.66 -3.42 -11.05
CA LEU A 85 -10.57 -3.71 -12.15
C LEU A 85 -11.91 -2.99 -11.98
N VAL A 86 -12.41 -2.89 -10.75
CA VAL A 86 -13.58 -2.07 -10.41
C VAL A 86 -13.27 -0.59 -10.64
N ALA A 87 -12.08 -0.10 -10.29
CA ALA A 87 -11.67 1.28 -10.58
C ALA A 87 -11.58 1.58 -12.09
N ILE A 88 -11.13 0.61 -12.89
CA ILE A 88 -11.09 0.67 -14.36
C ILE A 88 -12.51 0.64 -14.95
N LEU A 89 -13.37 -0.29 -14.52
CA LEU A 89 -14.76 -0.43 -15.00
C LEU A 89 -15.64 0.76 -14.63
N ARG A 90 -15.35 1.43 -13.51
CA ARG A 90 -16.10 2.60 -13.04
C ARG A 90 -15.77 3.87 -13.84
N GLY A 91 -14.80 3.82 -14.76
CA GLY A 91 -14.64 4.80 -15.85
C GLY A 91 -14.46 6.26 -15.41
N GLY A 92 -13.90 6.51 -14.24
CA GLY A 92 -13.67 7.87 -13.73
C GLY A 92 -12.27 8.41 -14.08
N GLU A 93 -12.15 9.73 -14.24
CA GLU A 93 -10.89 10.47 -14.48
C GLU A 93 -9.73 10.12 -13.51
N GLY A 94 -10.02 9.49 -12.36
CA GLY A 94 -9.03 8.99 -11.41
C GLY A 94 -8.22 7.77 -11.90
N ALA A 95 -8.78 6.92 -12.79
CA ALA A 95 -8.12 5.70 -13.26
C ALA A 95 -7.01 5.98 -14.30
N SER A 96 -7.23 6.93 -15.22
CA SER A 96 -6.19 7.37 -16.18
C SER A 96 -5.00 7.99 -15.47
N LYS A 97 -5.27 8.85 -14.47
CA LYS A 97 -4.22 9.52 -13.68
C LYS A 97 -3.39 8.53 -12.87
N TYR A 98 -3.96 7.41 -12.40
CA TYR A 98 -3.21 6.39 -11.65
C TYR A 98 -2.13 5.73 -12.53
N PHE A 99 -2.46 5.32 -13.75
CA PHE A 99 -1.50 4.69 -14.67
C PHE A 99 -0.49 5.69 -15.25
N ASP A 100 -0.93 6.90 -15.59
CA ASP A 100 -0.04 7.97 -16.05
C ASP A 100 0.95 8.40 -14.96
N THR A 101 0.51 8.42 -13.70
CA THR A 101 1.39 8.76 -12.56
C THR A 101 2.36 7.63 -12.24
N LEU A 102 1.91 6.36 -12.29
CA LEU A 102 2.81 5.22 -12.10
C LEU A 102 3.86 5.08 -13.21
N GLN A 103 3.51 5.39 -14.47
CA GLN A 103 4.48 5.41 -15.58
C GLN A 103 5.43 6.61 -15.51
N LYS A 104 5.02 7.74 -14.92
CA LYS A 104 5.86 8.93 -14.76
C LYS A 104 6.80 8.87 -13.55
N ILE A 105 6.60 7.95 -12.60
CA ILE A 105 7.51 7.76 -11.47
C ILE A 105 8.68 6.86 -11.90
N PRO A 106 9.92 7.35 -12.01
CA PRO A 106 11.05 6.57 -12.52
C PRO A 106 11.54 5.44 -11.59
N TYR A 107 10.82 5.13 -10.50
CA TYR A 107 11.29 4.25 -9.42
C TYR A 107 10.37 3.06 -9.17
N ALA A 108 9.80 2.49 -10.23
CA ALA A 108 9.13 1.19 -10.22
C ALA A 108 10.13 0.02 -10.18
N SER A 109 11.18 0.11 -9.35
CA SER A 109 12.07 -1.02 -9.08
C SER A 109 12.48 -1.02 -7.61
N SER A 110 11.67 -1.69 -6.80
CA SER A 110 12.09 -2.30 -5.55
C SER A 110 10.92 -3.12 -5.01
N GLN A 111 10.66 -4.26 -5.64
CA GLN A 111 9.71 -5.28 -5.16
C GLN A 111 10.00 -5.67 -3.70
N GLU A 112 11.24 -5.53 -3.24
CA GLU A 112 11.66 -5.78 -1.85
C GLU A 112 11.12 -4.78 -0.80
N ILE A 113 10.76 -3.55 -1.19
CA ILE A 113 10.20 -2.56 -0.23
C ILE A 113 8.70 -2.81 -0.03
N GLN A 114 7.99 -3.17 -1.10
CA GLN A 114 6.58 -3.54 -1.02
C GLN A 114 6.38 -4.83 -0.22
N GLU A 115 7.22 -5.84 -0.39
CA GLU A 115 7.14 -7.09 0.39
C GLU A 115 7.40 -6.87 1.89
N LYS A 116 8.28 -5.93 2.26
CA LYS A 116 8.52 -5.58 3.67
C LYS A 116 7.37 -4.79 4.30
N GLU A 117 6.68 -3.94 3.55
CA GLU A 117 5.46 -3.26 4.02
C GLU A 117 4.27 -4.22 4.13
N ILE A 118 4.16 -5.20 3.21
CA ILE A 118 3.11 -6.22 3.22
C ILE A 118 3.26 -7.13 4.46
N ARG A 119 4.47 -7.62 4.76
CA ARG A 119 4.71 -8.43 5.97
C ARG A 119 4.41 -7.69 7.28
N LYS A 120 4.75 -6.39 7.35
CA LYS A 120 4.43 -5.55 8.52
C LYS A 120 2.93 -5.33 8.71
N ARG A 121 2.15 -5.31 7.62
CA ARG A 121 0.67 -5.20 7.66
C ARG A 121 0.01 -6.52 8.03
N GLU A 122 0.57 -7.65 7.61
CA GLU A 122 0.05 -8.98 7.94
C GLU A 122 0.28 -9.33 9.42
N GLU A 123 1.41 -8.94 10.00
CA GLU A 123 1.67 -9.09 11.45
C GLU A 123 0.71 -8.26 12.33
N LEU A 124 0.19 -7.14 11.82
CA LEU A 124 -0.78 -6.29 12.55
C LEU A 124 -2.24 -6.76 12.39
N GLN A 125 -2.53 -7.63 11.42
CA GLN A 125 -3.90 -8.14 11.19
C GLN A 125 -4.22 -9.40 12.00
N ASP A 126 -3.22 -10.15 12.48
CA ASP A 126 -3.46 -11.41 13.20
C ASP A 126 -3.99 -11.23 14.64
N GLU A 127 -4.01 -10.00 15.18
CA GLU A 127 -4.61 -9.68 16.49
C GLU A 127 -6.02 -9.04 16.42
N SER A 128 -6.61 -8.84 15.24
CA SER A 128 -7.95 -8.24 15.12
C SER A 128 -8.94 -9.12 14.36
N LYS A 129 -9.40 -10.19 15.03
CA LYS A 129 -10.67 -10.84 14.67
C LYS A 129 -11.81 -9.85 14.92
N ILE A 130 -12.22 -9.13 13.89
CA ILE A 130 -13.42 -8.29 13.90
C ILE A 130 -14.55 -9.04 13.21
N ASP A 131 -15.49 -9.45 14.05
CA ASP A 131 -16.82 -9.92 13.72
C ASP A 131 -17.61 -8.81 12.99
N ARG A 132 -18.46 -9.19 12.05
CA ARG A 132 -19.29 -8.25 11.27
C ARG A 132 -20.42 -7.72 12.15
N GLY A 133 -20.11 -6.72 12.97
CA GLY A 133 -21.06 -5.93 13.73
C GLY A 133 -20.49 -4.53 13.93
N SER A 134 -21.29 -3.51 13.61
CA SER A 134 -21.00 -2.08 13.74
C SER A 134 -20.10 -1.75 14.95
N ILE A 135 -18.83 -1.45 14.71
CA ILE A 135 -17.92 -0.96 15.75
C ILE A 135 -18.21 0.53 15.96
N GLN A 136 -18.94 0.85 17.02
CA GLN A 136 -18.84 2.15 17.66
C GLN A 136 -17.50 2.23 18.39
N ILE A 137 -16.52 2.93 17.81
CA ILE A 137 -15.23 3.17 18.46
C ILE A 137 -15.45 4.19 19.58
N LYS A 138 -15.65 3.71 20.80
CA LYS A 138 -15.85 4.53 22.01
C LYS A 138 -14.56 4.98 22.72
N HIS A 139 -13.38 4.76 22.14
CA HIS A 139 -12.12 5.26 22.69
C HIS A 139 -11.31 6.04 21.64
N VAL A 140 -11.45 7.37 21.67
CA VAL A 140 -10.61 8.34 20.93
C VAL A 140 -9.28 8.56 21.69
N GLU A 141 -8.70 7.49 22.23
CA GLU A 141 -7.42 7.58 22.93
C GLU A 141 -6.30 7.01 22.06
N LYS A 142 -5.56 7.97 21.49
CA LYS A 142 -4.25 7.85 20.80
C LYS A 142 -4.29 7.13 19.46
N ILE A 143 -4.76 7.85 18.44
CA ILE A 143 -4.40 7.57 17.04
C ILE A 143 -2.86 7.51 16.96
N PRO A 144 -2.27 6.40 16.47
CA PRO A 144 -0.82 6.29 16.35
C PRO A 144 -0.23 7.38 15.43
N PRO A 145 0.97 7.93 15.73
CA PRO A 145 1.58 8.99 14.93
C PRO A 145 1.69 8.67 13.43
N TYR A 146 1.99 7.42 13.08
CA TYR A 146 2.09 6.98 11.68
C TYR A 146 0.74 7.03 10.94
N VAL A 147 -0.39 6.86 11.65
CA VAL A 147 -1.73 6.99 11.06
C VAL A 147 -2.03 8.47 10.76
N ILE A 148 -1.66 9.36 11.68
CA ILE A 148 -1.80 10.82 11.49
C ILE A 148 -0.95 11.28 10.29
N GLU A 149 0.26 10.75 10.18
CA GLU A 149 1.16 11.02 9.04
C GLU A 149 0.56 10.56 7.71
N GLU A 150 0.07 9.31 7.63
CA GLU A 150 -0.57 8.79 6.44
C GLU A 150 -1.83 9.58 6.04
N LEU A 151 -2.65 9.98 7.03
CA LEU A 151 -3.80 10.85 6.77
C LEU A 151 -3.36 12.23 6.26
N ALA A 152 -2.28 12.78 6.80
CA ALA A 152 -1.75 14.06 6.34
C ALA A 152 -1.22 13.97 4.90
N ILE A 153 -0.53 12.89 4.55
CA ILE A 153 -0.07 12.63 3.18
C ILE A 153 -1.27 12.54 2.24
N ARG A 154 -2.33 11.82 2.60
CA ARG A 154 -3.56 11.71 1.78
C ARG A 154 -4.25 13.04 1.54
N GLU A 155 -4.27 13.93 2.54
CA GLU A 155 -4.80 15.28 2.36
C GLU A 155 -3.95 16.10 1.37
N LEU A 156 -2.62 15.96 1.40
CA LEU A 156 -1.75 16.56 0.40
C LEU A 156 -1.96 15.95 -0.99
N GLU A 157 -2.11 14.63 -1.10
CA GLU A 157 -2.42 13.94 -2.36
C GLU A 157 -3.72 14.48 -2.99
N ARG A 158 -4.76 14.69 -2.17
CA ARG A 158 -6.03 15.32 -2.60
C ARG A 158 -5.81 16.75 -3.06
N LYS A 159 -5.11 17.56 -2.26
CA LYS A 159 -4.87 18.98 -2.55
C LYS A 159 -4.09 19.19 -3.85
N TYR A 160 -3.10 18.35 -4.09
CA TYR A 160 -2.22 18.45 -5.27
C TYR A 160 -2.66 17.53 -6.42
N ASN A 161 -3.74 16.78 -6.24
CA ASN A 161 -4.24 15.78 -7.19
C ASN A 161 -3.10 14.89 -7.73
N SER A 162 -2.29 14.37 -6.81
CA SER A 162 -1.08 13.61 -7.11
C SER A 162 -0.87 12.51 -6.08
N ILE A 163 -0.19 11.43 -6.49
CA ILE A 163 0.06 10.26 -5.64
C ILE A 163 1.50 10.32 -5.12
N ALA A 164 1.64 10.22 -3.81
CA ALA A 164 2.92 10.23 -3.12
C ALA A 164 3.50 8.80 -2.98
N LYS A 165 4.80 8.64 -3.20
CA LYS A 165 5.53 7.43 -2.76
C LYS A 165 5.98 7.65 -1.32
N ARG A 166 5.67 6.72 -0.41
CA ARG A 166 5.99 6.81 1.03
C ARG A 166 7.43 6.34 1.31
N GLU A 167 7.97 6.77 2.45
CA GLU A 167 9.24 6.33 3.05
C GLU A 167 10.40 6.22 2.05
N VAL A 168 10.62 7.28 1.26
CA VAL A 168 11.58 7.22 0.15
C VAL A 168 12.99 7.49 0.65
N LYS A 169 13.91 6.58 0.32
CA LYS A 169 15.34 6.74 0.58
C LYS A 169 16.02 7.53 -0.55
N ILE A 170 16.63 8.67 -0.20
CA ILE A 170 17.43 9.52 -1.10
C ILE A 170 18.87 9.50 -0.58
N GLY A 171 19.67 8.55 -1.07
CA GLY A 171 21.03 8.33 -0.57
C GLY A 171 21.02 7.93 0.91
N LYS A 172 21.52 8.80 1.79
CA LYS A 172 21.51 8.58 3.25
C LYS A 172 20.28 9.18 3.97
N TYR A 173 19.44 9.90 3.24
CA TYR A 173 18.27 10.58 3.77
C TYR A 173 17.04 9.71 3.57
N VAL A 174 16.12 9.71 4.53
CA VAL A 174 14.79 9.12 4.40
C VAL A 174 13.80 10.27 4.56
N VAL A 175 12.84 10.35 3.64
CA VAL A 175 11.79 11.36 3.64
C VAL A 175 10.45 10.67 3.71
N ASP A 176 9.46 11.31 4.35
CA ASP A 176 8.15 10.72 4.59
C ASP A 176 7.45 10.39 3.26
N ALA A 177 7.59 11.28 2.26
CA ALA A 177 7.07 11.01 0.93
C ALA A 177 7.78 11.78 -0.21
N ILE A 178 7.61 11.31 -1.44
CA ILE A 178 7.90 12.07 -2.66
C ILE A 178 6.66 12.07 -3.55
N MET A 179 6.25 13.25 -4.02
CA MET A 179 5.01 13.44 -4.78
C MET A 179 5.28 14.27 -6.03
N PRO A 180 4.93 13.81 -7.25
CA PRO A 180 5.08 14.63 -8.45
C PRO A 180 4.10 15.82 -8.39
N LEU A 181 4.57 17.04 -8.62
CA LEU A 181 3.69 18.22 -8.69
C LEU A 181 3.29 18.54 -10.13
N ASP A 182 4.23 18.35 -11.05
CA ASP A 182 4.06 18.53 -12.48
C ASP A 182 5.05 17.62 -13.23
N ASP A 183 5.10 17.72 -14.56
CA ASP A 183 5.95 16.87 -15.39
C ASP A 183 7.45 17.03 -15.12
N LYS A 184 7.88 18.13 -14.50
CA LYS A 184 9.30 18.49 -14.29
C LYS A 184 9.69 18.67 -12.83
N THR A 185 8.72 18.73 -11.92
CA THR A 185 8.92 19.13 -10.53
C THR A 185 8.30 18.11 -9.59
N ASP A 186 9.11 17.62 -8.65
CA ASP A 186 8.68 16.73 -7.59
C ASP A 186 8.73 17.44 -6.22
N ALA A 187 7.78 17.15 -5.35
CA ALA A 187 7.78 17.55 -3.96
C ALA A 187 8.46 16.48 -3.11
N ILE A 188 9.45 16.89 -2.32
CA ILE A 188 10.00 16.12 -1.22
C ILE A 188 9.20 16.49 0.03
N VAL A 189 8.42 15.54 0.52
CA VAL A 189 7.40 15.75 1.54
C VAL A 189 7.94 15.34 2.90
N GLU A 190 7.69 16.20 3.88
CA GLU A 190 7.91 15.93 5.29
C GLU A 190 6.67 16.39 6.07
N ILE A 191 6.21 15.55 7.00
CA ILE A 191 5.07 15.80 7.86
C ILE A 191 5.53 16.07 9.30
N LYS A 192 4.90 17.06 9.93
CA LYS A 192 4.99 17.30 11.36
C LYS A 192 3.60 17.19 11.96
N ILE A 193 3.43 16.14 12.78
CA ILE A 193 2.20 15.80 13.51
C ILE A 193 1.70 16.89 14.48
N LYS A 194 2.51 17.92 14.77
CA LYS A 194 2.10 19.10 15.54
C LYS A 194 2.95 20.31 15.18
N PRO A 195 2.48 21.55 15.46
CA PRO A 195 3.31 22.74 15.37
C PRO A 195 4.54 22.62 16.27
N LEU A 196 5.71 22.92 15.72
CA LEU A 196 6.99 22.89 16.43
C LEU A 196 7.60 24.30 16.52
N PRO A 197 8.53 24.55 17.45
CA PRO A 197 9.22 25.83 17.47
C PRO A 197 9.99 26.06 16.15
N PRO A 198 10.06 27.31 15.64
CA PRO A 198 10.67 27.61 14.34
C PRO A 198 12.11 27.11 14.18
N GLU A 199 12.88 27.03 15.26
CA GLU A 199 14.26 26.54 15.25
C GLU A 199 14.36 25.06 14.84
N PHE A 200 13.42 24.23 15.30
CA PHE A 200 13.35 22.82 14.91
C PHE A 200 12.98 22.69 13.43
N ILE A 201 12.03 23.50 12.97
CA ILE A 201 11.61 23.51 11.57
C ILE A 201 12.78 23.94 10.66
N LEU A 202 13.54 24.96 11.03
CA LEU A 202 14.71 25.40 10.28
C LEU A 202 15.79 24.30 10.18
N LYS A 203 16.00 23.53 11.26
CA LYS A 203 16.91 22.38 11.23
C LYS A 203 16.41 21.29 10.27
N THR A 204 15.11 21.00 10.29
CA THR A 204 14.47 20.06 9.34
C THR A 204 14.62 20.54 7.89
N ILE A 205 14.36 21.82 7.61
CA ILE A 205 14.51 22.39 6.26
C ILE A 205 15.95 22.26 5.76
N LYS A 206 16.96 22.55 6.58
CA LYS A 206 18.37 22.36 6.20
C LYS A 206 18.70 20.91 5.86
N HIS A 207 18.12 19.96 6.61
CA HIS A 207 18.30 18.53 6.33
C HIS A 207 17.64 18.14 5.01
N LEU A 208 16.40 18.58 4.79
CA LEU A 208 15.64 18.34 3.56
C LEU A 208 16.27 19.03 2.34
N GLU A 209 16.92 20.19 2.51
CA GLU A 209 17.62 20.87 1.41
C GLU A 209 18.78 20.01 0.88
N ALA A 210 19.50 19.32 1.76
CA ALA A 210 20.56 18.41 1.36
C ALA A 210 20.00 17.18 0.62
N ALA A 211 18.91 16.60 1.12
CA ALA A 211 18.20 15.51 0.45
C ALA A 211 17.69 15.95 -0.94
N ARG A 212 17.11 17.14 -1.03
CA ARG A 212 16.63 17.78 -2.27
C ARG A 212 17.73 17.94 -3.31
N LYS A 213 18.84 18.58 -2.96
CA LYS A 213 19.98 18.75 -3.89
C LYS A 213 20.52 17.41 -4.39
N LEU A 214 20.53 16.38 -3.52
CA LEU A 214 20.93 15.03 -3.90
C LEU A 214 19.92 14.41 -4.86
N TYR A 215 18.63 14.53 -4.58
CA TYR A 215 17.54 14.06 -5.43
C TYR A 215 17.65 14.64 -6.85
N GLU A 216 17.77 15.96 -6.98
CA GLU A 216 17.89 16.63 -8.28
C GLU A 216 19.11 16.14 -9.07
N ARG A 217 20.22 15.87 -8.37
CA ARG A 217 21.45 15.39 -8.99
C ARG A 217 21.30 13.98 -9.56
N ILE A 218 20.69 13.07 -8.80
CA ILE A 218 20.51 11.65 -9.17
C ILE A 218 19.49 11.55 -10.31
N TYR A 219 18.38 12.27 -10.18
CA TYR A 219 17.19 12.03 -11.00
C TYR A 219 16.95 13.07 -12.08
N LYS A 220 17.76 14.14 -12.12
CA LYS A 220 17.70 15.20 -13.15
C LYS A 220 16.33 15.87 -13.27
N ARG A 221 15.56 15.87 -12.18
CA ARG A 221 14.26 16.54 -12.04
C ARG A 221 14.39 17.68 -11.04
N ASN A 222 13.62 18.76 -11.24
CA ASN A 222 13.55 19.82 -10.25
C ASN A 222 12.80 19.31 -9.03
N SER A 223 13.11 19.84 -7.85
CA SER A 223 12.35 19.50 -6.66
C SER A 223 12.14 20.65 -5.70
N VAL A 224 11.00 20.61 -5.02
CA VAL A 224 10.61 21.55 -3.97
C VAL A 224 10.43 20.81 -2.65
N ILE A 225 10.70 21.47 -1.54
CA ILE A 225 10.39 20.93 -0.21
C ILE A 225 8.93 21.24 0.08
N LEU A 226 8.14 20.24 0.45
CA LEU A 226 6.75 20.39 0.89
C LEU A 226 6.66 19.97 2.37
N LEU A 227 6.56 20.94 3.25
CA LEU A 227 6.42 20.71 4.70
C LEU A 227 4.95 20.79 5.10
N GLY A 228 4.35 19.65 5.41
CA GLY A 228 3.00 19.57 5.97
C GLY A 228 3.03 19.63 7.49
N ILE A 229 2.27 20.54 8.11
CA ILE A 229 2.20 20.66 9.57
C ILE A 229 0.74 20.45 10.01
N VAL A 230 0.51 19.34 10.68
CA VAL A 230 -0.79 18.94 11.20
C VAL A 230 -1.16 19.84 12.38
N GLY A 231 -2.40 20.34 12.39
CA GLY A 231 -2.92 21.19 13.47
C GLY A 231 -2.30 22.59 13.52
N ALA A 232 -1.56 23.01 12.48
CA ALA A 232 -1.05 24.37 12.38
C ALA A 232 -2.18 25.35 12.04
N THR A 233 -2.22 26.48 12.76
CA THR A 233 -3.10 27.59 12.40
C THR A 233 -2.53 28.34 11.19
N PRO A 234 -3.37 28.99 10.36
CA PRO A 234 -2.90 29.83 9.27
C PRO A 234 -1.93 30.93 9.74
N GLU A 235 -2.16 31.47 10.94
CA GLU A 235 -1.28 32.46 11.56
C GLU A 235 0.10 31.90 11.88
N TYR A 236 0.17 30.71 12.48
CA TYR A 236 1.44 30.02 12.72
C TYR A 236 2.22 29.81 11.42
N ILE A 237 1.56 29.37 10.34
CA ILE A 237 2.20 29.19 9.03
C ILE A 237 2.74 30.52 8.47
N ARG A 238 1.99 31.63 8.60
CA ARG A 238 2.45 32.95 8.14
C ARG A 238 3.67 33.42 8.91
N ASN A 239 3.66 33.31 10.24
CA ASN A 239 4.78 33.69 11.08
C ASN A 239 6.02 32.83 10.79
N LEU A 240 5.82 31.52 10.61
CA LEU A 240 6.89 30.60 10.26
C LEU A 240 7.53 30.94 8.91
N LYS A 241 6.73 31.27 7.88
CA LYS A 241 7.24 31.72 6.58
C LYS A 241 8.10 32.97 6.72
N GLN A 242 7.63 33.98 7.44
CA GLN A 242 8.40 35.21 7.69
C GLN A 242 9.74 34.94 8.38
N ILE A 243 9.76 34.09 9.41
CA ILE A 243 11.00 33.73 10.12
C ILE A 243 11.97 32.99 9.19
N ILE A 244 11.47 32.08 8.36
CA ILE A 244 12.29 31.34 7.40
C ILE A 244 12.88 32.29 6.35
N ASP A 245 12.09 33.20 5.82
CA ASP A 245 12.53 34.18 4.82
C ASP A 245 13.61 35.13 5.39
N GLN A 246 13.51 35.49 6.68
CA GLN A 246 14.52 36.32 7.35
C GLN A 246 15.81 35.57 7.67
N LYS A 247 15.71 34.30 8.09
CA LYS A 247 16.87 33.52 8.57
C LYS A 247 17.58 32.73 7.47
N THR A 248 16.98 32.61 6.28
CA THR A 248 17.53 31.81 5.18
C THR A 248 18.08 32.72 4.10
N THR A 249 19.39 32.71 3.90
CA THR A 249 20.09 33.54 2.91
C THR A 249 19.89 33.05 1.46
N SER A 250 19.52 31.79 1.27
CA SER A 250 19.23 31.19 -0.03
C SER A 250 17.72 31.07 -0.25
N LYS A 251 17.25 31.35 -1.49
CA LYS A 251 15.89 31.02 -1.92
C LYS A 251 15.74 29.50 -2.03
N ILE A 252 15.47 28.84 -0.91
CA ILE A 252 15.11 27.42 -0.89
C ILE A 252 13.69 27.28 -1.47
N PRO A 253 13.47 26.44 -2.49
CA PRO A 253 12.13 26.20 -3.01
C PRO A 253 11.32 25.41 -1.98
N LEU A 254 10.57 26.13 -1.14
CA LEU A 254 9.84 25.60 0.01
C LEU A 254 8.36 25.97 -0.07
N LYS A 255 7.50 24.98 0.13
CA LYS A 255 6.07 25.14 0.37
C LYS A 255 5.75 24.63 1.77
N ILE A 256 5.01 25.42 2.54
CA ILE A 256 4.56 25.05 3.90
C ILE A 256 3.04 25.08 3.92
N GLU A 257 2.46 23.98 4.35
CA GLU A 257 1.02 23.73 4.36
C GLU A 257 0.53 23.39 5.76
N ALA A 258 -0.57 24.02 6.17
CA ALA A 258 -1.36 23.54 7.29
C ALA A 258 -2.19 22.35 6.80
N VAL A 259 -2.08 21.21 7.49
CA VAL A 259 -2.83 20.01 7.16
C VAL A 259 -3.92 19.81 8.20
N SER A 260 -5.17 19.91 7.74
CA SER A 260 -6.35 19.67 8.56
C SER A 260 -6.80 18.23 8.38
N ILE A 261 -6.63 17.42 9.42
CA ILE A 261 -7.13 16.05 9.44
C ILE A 261 -8.53 16.11 10.05
N ASN A 262 -9.56 16.04 9.20
CA ASN A 262 -10.92 15.84 9.68
C ASN A 262 -11.02 14.42 10.23
N THR A 263 -10.97 14.27 11.55
CA THR A 263 -11.21 13.00 12.24
C THR A 263 -12.69 12.65 12.34
N GLU A 264 -13.56 13.33 11.59
CA GLU A 264 -14.96 12.97 11.48
C GLU A 264 -15.11 11.67 10.67
N LEU A 265 -14.86 10.55 11.34
CA LEU A 265 -15.60 9.31 11.12
C LEU A 265 -16.94 9.46 11.84
N SER A 266 -17.75 10.44 11.42
CA SER A 266 -19.14 10.55 11.84
C SER A 266 -19.93 9.52 11.05
N GLY A 267 -20.47 8.53 11.76
CA GLY A 267 -21.29 7.48 11.17
C GLY A 267 -22.50 8.08 10.46
N GLN A 268 -22.67 7.69 9.20
CA GLN A 268 -23.96 7.56 8.54
C GLN A 268 -24.03 6.15 7.95
#